data_AF-A0A1C4UJ04-F1
#
_entry.id   AF-A0A1C4UJ04-F1
#
_cell.length_a   1.000
_cell.length_b   1.000
_cell.length_c   1.000
_cell.angle_alpha   90.00
_cell.angle_beta   90.00
_cell.angle_gamma   90.00
#
_symmetry.space_group_name_H-M   'P 1'
#
loop_
_entity.id
_entity.type
_entity.pdbx_description
1 polymer ?
#
loop_
_entity_poly.entity_id
_entity_poly.type
_entity_poly.pdbx_seq_one_letter_code
_entity_poly.pdbx_strand_id
1 'polypeptide(L)'
;MTTNHLTDFDLLRAIPIPKESKIVGAAGRRISISGDGPIVALLRKYKKFLTYQAFIENPPGRSIANVTGTERVVGSIQRSNGGGHLILLPAPNFAVEFDEGDGPEEEEDRWLDEALDFQKDLIEAIASLSGARSDARPAWAARFDTKDSRRARDAVIKQEKAITAARNKLTKLQQEQEVVEARQQLYLGTGRSLELEVRSVLELLGGSVTEPEPGRDDWQVSFPEGTAVVEVKGVSKSAAEKHAAQLEKWVSGAFEESGVKPKGILIVNTWRELPLDERTGADFPDQMLPYCIGREHCLVTGLQLFVIRSEVERDPNQAAHWRKTLLQTSGKIDGCDDWRAVVEQAEATDN
;
A
#
# COMPACT_ATOMS: atom_id res chain seq x y z
N MET A 1 16.11 18.33 -8.33
CA MET A 1 14.80 18.62 -7.71
C MET A 1 13.76 18.37 -8.78
N THR A 2 13.31 17.12 -8.90
CA THR A 2 12.36 16.70 -9.93
C THR A 2 11.00 16.69 -9.28
N THR A 3 10.23 17.76 -9.51
CA THR A 3 8.83 17.81 -9.12
C THR A 3 8.11 16.73 -9.93
N ASN A 4 7.72 15.63 -9.29
CA ASN A 4 6.78 14.69 -9.90
C ASN A 4 5.47 15.46 -10.09
N HIS A 5 5.25 15.92 -11.32
CA HIS A 5 3.93 16.36 -11.74
C HIS A 5 3.03 15.12 -11.71
N LEU A 6 2.30 14.95 -10.60
CA LEU A 6 1.06 14.17 -10.60
C LEU A 6 0.21 14.76 -11.72
N THR A 7 0.17 14.07 -12.85
CA THR A 7 -0.71 14.44 -13.95
C THR A 7 -2.11 14.07 -13.49
N ASP A 8 -2.98 15.07 -13.36
CA ASP A 8 -4.37 14.85 -12.97
C ASP A 8 -4.99 13.79 -13.89
N PHE A 9 -5.36 12.66 -13.28
CA PHE A 9 -6.03 11.59 -14.01
C PHE A 9 -7.52 11.92 -14.10
N ASP A 10 -7.97 12.23 -15.31
CA ASP A 10 -9.39 12.42 -15.59
C ASP A 10 -10.13 11.08 -15.44
N LEU A 11 -10.78 10.89 -14.28
CA LEU A 11 -11.56 9.68 -13.95
C LEU A 11 -12.62 9.34 -15.00
N LEU A 12 -13.12 10.33 -15.76
CA LEU A 12 -14.10 10.08 -16.82
C LEU A 12 -13.49 9.30 -17.99
N ARG A 13 -12.17 9.38 -18.20
CA ARG A 13 -11.45 8.58 -19.22
C ARG A 13 -11.40 7.10 -18.89
N ALA A 14 -11.62 6.71 -17.62
CA ALA A 14 -11.67 5.31 -17.21
C ALA A 14 -13.04 4.65 -17.46
N ILE A 15 -14.08 5.45 -17.75
CA ILE A 15 -15.43 4.92 -18.02
C ILE A 15 -15.46 4.42 -19.47
N PRO A 16 -15.90 3.16 -19.73
CA PRO A 16 -15.91 2.58 -21.07
C PRO A 16 -17.08 3.11 -21.92
N ILE A 17 -17.12 4.41 -22.17
CA ILE A 17 -18.06 5.07 -23.08
C ILE A 17 -17.45 5.24 -24.48
N PRO A 18 -18.27 5.27 -25.56
CA PRO A 18 -17.81 5.61 -26.90
C PRO A 18 -17.07 6.96 -26.93
N LYS A 19 -16.07 7.08 -27.81
CA LYS A 19 -15.23 8.30 -27.88
C LYS A 19 -16.01 9.55 -28.28
N GLU A 20 -17.12 9.36 -28.97
CA GLU A 20 -18.06 10.39 -29.38
C GLU A 20 -18.97 10.88 -28.25
N SER A 21 -19.09 10.13 -27.15
CA SER A 21 -19.86 10.51 -25.98
C SER A 21 -19.13 11.62 -25.20
N LYS A 22 -19.84 12.70 -24.86
CA LYS A 22 -19.29 13.81 -24.06
C LYS A 22 -20.16 14.08 -22.84
N ILE A 23 -19.51 14.19 -21.68
CA ILE A 23 -20.17 14.57 -20.43
C ILE A 23 -20.02 16.08 -20.27
N VAL A 24 -21.14 16.79 -20.19
CA VAL A 24 -21.20 18.25 -20.10
C VAL A 24 -21.83 18.65 -18.77
N GLY A 25 -21.08 19.41 -17.96
CA GLY A 25 -21.54 19.85 -16.63
C GLY A 25 -22.82 20.68 -16.69
N ALA A 26 -23.81 20.30 -15.90
CA ALA A 26 -25.09 20.99 -15.74
C ALA A 26 -25.83 20.44 -14.51
N ALA A 27 -26.34 21.32 -13.64
CA ALA A 27 -27.06 20.88 -12.45
C ALA A 27 -28.59 21.04 -12.58
N GLY A 28 -29.37 20.18 -11.93
CA GLY A 28 -30.81 20.38 -11.78
C GLY A 28 -31.58 19.18 -11.23
N ARG A 29 -32.89 19.38 -11.01
CA ARG A 29 -33.82 18.37 -10.44
C ARG A 29 -34.94 17.93 -11.41
N ARG A 30 -35.07 18.61 -12.56
CA ARG A 30 -36.15 18.36 -13.53
C ARG A 30 -35.78 17.25 -14.51
N ILE A 31 -36.16 16.02 -14.18
CA ILE A 31 -35.83 14.84 -14.98
C ILE A 31 -37.11 14.19 -15.54
N SER A 32 -37.10 13.83 -16.81
CA SER A 32 -38.10 13.00 -17.48
C SER A 32 -37.53 11.60 -17.69
N ILE A 33 -38.25 10.57 -17.25
CA ILE A 33 -37.81 9.17 -17.32
C ILE A 33 -38.59 8.46 -18.41
N SER A 34 -37.88 7.82 -19.34
CA SER A 34 -38.43 7.21 -20.55
C SER A 34 -37.99 5.75 -20.71
N GLY A 35 -38.80 4.95 -21.41
CA GLY A 35 -38.52 3.53 -21.63
C GLY A 35 -39.14 2.60 -20.59
N ASP A 36 -38.55 1.43 -20.43
CA ASP A 36 -39.06 0.30 -19.66
C ASP A 36 -37.92 -0.54 -19.04
N GLY A 37 -38.26 -1.43 -18.13
CA GLY A 37 -37.32 -2.33 -17.45
C GLY A 37 -37.02 -1.96 -16.00
N PRO A 38 -36.27 -2.82 -15.29
CA PRO A 38 -36.13 -2.74 -13.83
C PRO A 38 -35.53 -1.41 -13.35
N ILE A 39 -34.47 -0.94 -14.01
CA ILE A 39 -33.83 0.35 -13.67
C ILE A 39 -34.76 1.53 -13.96
N VAL A 40 -35.51 1.49 -15.06
CA VAL A 40 -36.45 2.58 -15.39
C VAL A 40 -37.59 2.64 -14.36
N ALA A 41 -38.07 1.48 -13.89
CA ALA A 41 -39.07 1.38 -12.83
C ALA A 41 -38.54 1.95 -11.50
N LEU A 42 -37.31 1.61 -11.13
CA LEU A 42 -36.63 2.17 -9.96
C LEU A 42 -36.55 3.70 -10.05
N LEU A 43 -36.05 4.24 -11.16
CA LEU A 43 -35.92 5.68 -11.33
C LEU A 43 -37.28 6.39 -11.23
N ARG A 44 -38.36 5.77 -11.74
CA ARG A 44 -39.71 6.33 -11.61
C ARG A 44 -40.17 6.36 -10.15
N LYS A 45 -39.94 5.27 -9.41
CA LYS A 45 -40.32 5.16 -7.98
C LYS A 45 -39.64 6.26 -7.16
N TYR A 46 -38.35 6.52 -7.41
CA TYR A 46 -37.56 7.47 -6.63
C TYR A 46 -37.35 8.83 -7.30
N LYS A 47 -38.14 9.16 -8.33
CA LYS A 47 -37.97 10.37 -9.16
C LYS A 47 -37.78 11.66 -8.36
N LYS A 48 -38.51 11.82 -7.25
CA LYS A 48 -38.48 13.02 -6.40
C LYS A 48 -37.11 13.26 -5.74
N PHE A 49 -36.29 12.23 -5.61
CA PHE A 49 -34.95 12.26 -5.02
C PHE A 49 -33.83 12.35 -6.06
N LEU A 50 -34.16 12.36 -7.35
CA LEU A 50 -33.14 12.37 -8.40
C LEU A 50 -32.75 13.80 -8.77
N THR A 51 -31.45 13.98 -8.93
CA THR A 51 -30.80 15.18 -9.45
C THR A 51 -29.87 14.81 -10.59
N TYR A 52 -29.38 15.79 -11.34
CA TYR A 52 -28.30 15.58 -12.29
C TYR A 52 -27.24 16.66 -12.10
N GLN A 53 -25.98 16.31 -12.38
CA GLN A 53 -24.81 17.21 -12.34
C GLN A 53 -24.11 17.33 -13.70
N ALA A 54 -24.55 16.53 -14.68
CA ALA A 54 -24.14 16.63 -16.07
C ALA A 54 -25.23 16.08 -16.98
N PHE A 55 -25.16 16.42 -18.26
CA PHE A 55 -25.85 15.71 -19.34
C PHE A 55 -24.82 15.09 -20.30
N ILE A 56 -25.27 14.14 -21.11
CA ILE A 56 -24.44 13.34 -22.00
C ILE A 56 -24.84 13.65 -23.45
N GLU A 57 -23.92 14.20 -24.22
CA GLU A 57 -24.02 14.27 -25.67
C GLU A 57 -23.61 12.92 -26.27
N ASN A 58 -24.34 12.43 -27.27
CA ASN A 58 -24.13 11.11 -27.91
C ASN A 58 -24.02 9.98 -26.87
N PRO A 59 -25.07 9.73 -26.05
CA PRO A 59 -24.98 8.79 -24.93
C PRO A 59 -24.71 7.35 -25.39
N PRO A 60 -23.98 6.56 -24.59
CA PRO A 60 -23.85 5.12 -24.82
C PRO A 60 -25.20 4.42 -24.69
N GLY A 61 -25.53 3.58 -25.66
CA GLY A 61 -26.72 2.74 -25.64
C GLY A 61 -28.03 3.54 -25.67
N ARG A 62 -29.04 3.06 -24.94
CA ARG A 62 -30.39 3.63 -24.93
C ARG A 62 -30.52 4.70 -23.83
N SER A 63 -31.04 5.88 -24.15
CA SER A 63 -31.44 6.88 -23.16
C SER A 63 -32.62 6.38 -22.30
N ILE A 64 -32.50 6.56 -20.99
CA ILE A 64 -33.54 6.21 -20.00
C ILE A 64 -34.01 7.43 -19.20
N ALA A 65 -33.27 8.52 -19.22
CA ALA A 65 -33.63 9.76 -18.55
C ALA A 65 -33.09 10.99 -19.29
N ASN A 66 -33.88 12.05 -19.38
CA ASN A 66 -33.52 13.32 -20.02
C ASN A 66 -33.94 14.51 -19.14
N VAL A 67 -33.34 15.67 -19.32
CA VAL A 67 -33.81 16.91 -18.68
C VAL A 67 -35.19 17.26 -19.24
N THR A 68 -36.17 17.48 -18.35
CA THR A 68 -37.57 17.70 -18.75
C THR A 68 -37.71 18.87 -19.72
N GLY A 69 -38.33 18.61 -20.89
CA GLY A 69 -38.54 19.62 -21.93
C GLY A 69 -37.35 19.80 -22.88
N THR A 70 -36.35 18.92 -22.82
CA THR A 70 -35.17 18.95 -23.71
C THR A 70 -34.77 17.54 -24.15
N GLU A 71 -33.87 17.45 -25.11
CA GLU A 71 -33.24 16.20 -25.55
C GLU A 71 -31.95 15.86 -24.77
N ARG A 72 -31.59 16.66 -23.75
CA ARG A 72 -30.35 16.45 -22.98
C ARG A 72 -30.45 15.21 -22.11
N VAL A 73 -29.65 14.20 -22.42
CA VAL A 73 -29.67 12.89 -21.74
C VAL A 73 -28.94 12.95 -20.40
N VAL A 74 -29.56 12.46 -19.34
CA VAL A 74 -28.98 12.40 -17.98
C VAL A 74 -28.94 10.98 -17.42
N GLY A 75 -29.38 9.99 -18.21
CA GLY A 75 -29.18 8.58 -17.90
C GLY A 75 -29.31 7.71 -19.14
N SER A 76 -28.47 6.68 -19.23
CA SER A 76 -28.48 5.73 -20.34
C SER A 76 -28.08 4.31 -19.90
N ILE A 77 -28.44 3.32 -20.71
CA ILE A 77 -28.09 1.91 -20.48
C ILE A 77 -27.54 1.29 -21.76
N GLN A 78 -26.40 0.62 -21.65
CA GLN A 78 -25.75 -0.10 -22.73
C GLN A 78 -25.38 -1.51 -22.27
N ARG A 79 -25.64 -2.51 -23.11
CA ARG A 79 -25.10 -3.86 -22.92
C ARG A 79 -23.71 -3.93 -23.53
N SER A 80 -22.73 -4.41 -22.77
CA SER A 80 -21.37 -4.59 -23.27
C SER A 80 -21.26 -5.86 -24.13
N ASN A 81 -20.24 -5.88 -25.00
CA ASN A 81 -19.96 -7.04 -25.87
C ASN A 81 -19.64 -8.31 -25.05
N GLY A 82 -19.15 -8.16 -23.82
CA GLY A 82 -18.89 -9.26 -22.88
C GLY A 82 -20.12 -9.72 -22.08
N GLY A 83 -21.31 -9.21 -22.38
CA GLY A 83 -22.57 -9.63 -21.75
C GLY A 83 -22.95 -8.88 -20.47
N GLY A 84 -22.14 -7.93 -20.01
CA GLY A 84 -22.44 -7.05 -18.87
C GLY A 84 -23.28 -5.82 -19.26
N HIS A 85 -23.59 -4.96 -18.28
CA HIS A 85 -24.30 -3.70 -18.49
C HIS A 85 -23.46 -2.51 -18.00
N LEU A 86 -23.39 -1.44 -18.79
CA LEU A 86 -22.99 -0.10 -18.36
C LEU A 86 -24.27 0.73 -18.17
N ILE A 87 -24.45 1.27 -16.98
CA ILE A 87 -25.65 2.03 -16.63
C ILE A 87 -25.19 3.38 -16.06
N LEU A 88 -25.59 4.47 -16.73
CA LEU A 88 -25.37 5.83 -16.27
C LEU A 88 -26.69 6.36 -15.72
N LEU A 89 -26.70 6.81 -14.46
CA LEU A 89 -27.90 7.19 -13.73
C LEU A 89 -27.83 8.67 -13.32
N PRO A 90 -28.98 9.36 -13.23
CA PRO A 90 -29.08 10.59 -12.46
C PRO A 90 -28.67 10.34 -11.00
N ALA A 91 -28.08 11.35 -10.36
CA ALA A 91 -27.58 11.26 -8.99
C ALA A 91 -28.75 11.23 -7.99
N PRO A 92 -28.91 10.16 -7.19
CA PRO A 92 -29.83 10.18 -6.06
C PRO A 92 -29.33 11.15 -4.99
N ASN A 93 -30.24 11.95 -4.43
CA ASN A 93 -29.98 12.84 -3.31
C ASN A 93 -30.98 12.52 -2.18
N PHE A 94 -30.47 11.87 -1.13
CA PHE A 94 -31.19 11.49 0.08
C PHE A 94 -30.61 12.17 1.33
N ALA A 95 -29.76 13.17 1.17
CA ALA A 95 -29.22 13.91 2.29
C ALA A 95 -30.33 14.74 2.95
N VAL A 96 -30.33 14.81 4.28
CA VAL A 96 -31.21 15.71 5.03
C VAL A 96 -30.69 17.14 4.84
N GLU A 97 -31.51 18.04 4.30
CA GLU A 97 -31.19 19.47 4.23
C GLU A 97 -31.37 20.05 5.64
N PHE A 98 -30.28 20.48 6.30
CA PHE A 98 -30.34 21.24 7.55
C PHE A 98 -30.55 22.73 7.24
N ASP A 99 -31.43 23.39 7.99
CA ASP A 99 -31.55 24.86 7.89
C ASP A 99 -30.33 25.51 8.57
N GLU A 100 -29.81 26.59 7.98
CA GLU A 100 -28.65 27.32 8.52
C GLU A 100 -29.02 27.94 9.88
N GLY A 101 -28.84 27.19 10.97
CA GLY A 101 -29.11 27.67 12.33
C GLY A 101 -29.26 26.58 13.40
N ASP A 102 -29.61 25.35 13.04
CA ASP A 102 -29.87 24.25 13.99
C ASP A 102 -29.03 22.99 13.67
N GLY A 103 -27.72 23.15 13.50
CA GLY A 103 -26.79 22.02 13.34
C GLY A 103 -26.28 21.49 14.69
N PRO A 104 -26.40 20.19 15.01
CA PRO A 104 -25.67 19.59 16.12
C PRO A 104 -24.15 19.58 15.82
N GLU A 105 -23.32 19.77 16.85
CA GLU A 105 -21.84 19.85 16.77
C GLU A 105 -21.14 18.54 16.38
N GLU A 106 -21.89 17.47 16.05
CA GLU A 106 -21.36 16.19 15.60
C GLU A 106 -22.00 15.82 14.26
N GLU A 107 -21.21 15.92 13.18
CA GLU A 107 -21.54 15.52 11.81
C GLU A 107 -21.78 14.00 11.72
N GLU A 108 -22.90 13.51 12.21
CA GLU A 108 -23.44 12.23 11.72
C GLU A 108 -24.13 12.50 10.37
N ASP A 109 -23.59 11.96 9.28
CA ASP A 109 -24.22 11.92 7.95
C ASP A 109 -25.62 11.28 8.06
N ARG A 110 -26.65 12.11 8.29
CA ARG A 110 -28.04 11.65 8.39
C ARG A 110 -28.66 11.58 7.00
N TRP A 111 -29.03 10.36 6.62
CA TRP A 111 -29.74 10.04 5.39
C TRP A 111 -31.24 9.90 5.66
N LEU A 112 -32.08 10.20 4.67
CA LEU A 112 -33.51 9.87 4.72
C LEU A 112 -33.71 8.34 4.76
N ASP A 113 -34.77 7.88 5.44
CA ASP A 113 -35.12 6.44 5.52
C ASP A 113 -35.28 5.81 4.12
N GLU A 114 -35.77 6.58 3.14
CA GLU A 114 -35.91 6.12 1.76
C GLU A 114 -34.58 5.77 1.07
N ALA A 115 -33.43 6.18 1.60
CA ALA A 115 -32.11 5.79 1.09
C ALA A 115 -31.89 4.27 1.20
N LEU A 116 -32.29 3.67 2.31
CA LEU A 116 -32.17 2.22 2.53
C LEU A 116 -33.08 1.43 1.59
N ASP A 117 -34.29 1.93 1.35
CA ASP A 117 -35.22 1.30 0.42
C ASP A 117 -34.74 1.45 -1.04
N PHE A 118 -34.21 2.61 -1.41
CA PHE A 118 -33.59 2.81 -2.72
C PHE A 118 -32.43 1.84 -2.95
N GLN A 119 -31.57 1.63 -1.96
CA GLN A 119 -30.46 0.69 -2.06
C GLN A 119 -30.95 -0.75 -2.30
N LYS A 120 -31.94 -1.21 -1.52
CA LYS A 120 -32.53 -2.55 -1.68
C LYS A 120 -33.13 -2.73 -3.07
N ASP A 121 -33.94 -1.78 -3.51
CA ASP A 121 -34.60 -1.83 -4.81
C ASP A 121 -33.60 -1.72 -5.98
N LEU A 122 -32.50 -0.98 -5.81
CA LEU A 122 -31.44 -0.89 -6.82
C LEU A 122 -30.76 -2.25 -7.02
N ILE A 123 -30.47 -2.97 -5.93
CA ILE A 123 -29.90 -4.31 -5.99
C ILE A 123 -30.87 -5.27 -6.69
N GLU A 124 -32.16 -5.22 -6.36
CA GLU A 124 -33.18 -6.05 -7.00
C GLU A 124 -33.33 -5.73 -8.51
N ALA A 125 -33.28 -4.45 -8.87
CA ALA A 125 -33.35 -4.01 -10.26
C ALA A 125 -32.11 -4.49 -11.06
N ILE A 126 -30.91 -4.46 -10.47
CA ILE A 126 -29.68 -4.99 -11.08
C ILE A 126 -29.76 -6.51 -11.24
N ALA A 127 -30.22 -7.23 -10.20
CA ALA A 127 -30.41 -8.68 -10.26
C ALA A 127 -31.36 -9.07 -11.41
N SER A 128 -32.44 -8.32 -11.58
CA SER A 128 -33.43 -8.52 -12.64
C SER A 128 -32.88 -8.21 -14.06
N LEU A 129 -31.90 -7.31 -14.20
CA LEU A 129 -31.25 -7.00 -15.48
C LEU A 129 -30.32 -8.10 -15.99
N SER A 130 -29.79 -8.94 -15.10
CA SER A 130 -28.77 -9.95 -15.44
C SER A 130 -29.27 -11.06 -16.38
N GLY A 131 -30.56 -11.09 -16.70
CA GLY A 131 -31.11 -12.06 -17.66
C GLY A 131 -30.97 -13.51 -17.19
N ALA A 132 -30.65 -13.75 -15.90
CA ALA A 132 -31.06 -14.97 -15.26
C ALA A 132 -32.56 -15.09 -15.57
N ARG A 133 -32.96 -16.12 -16.32
CA ARG A 133 -34.37 -16.49 -16.40
C ARG A 133 -34.81 -16.67 -14.95
N SER A 134 -35.45 -15.64 -14.40
CA SER A 134 -36.32 -15.81 -13.26
C SER A 134 -37.54 -16.52 -13.82
N ASP A 135 -37.39 -17.80 -14.10
CA ASP A 135 -38.52 -18.70 -13.96
C ASP A 135 -38.81 -18.65 -12.47
N ALA A 136 -39.64 -17.70 -12.04
CA ALA A 136 -40.02 -17.55 -10.65
C ALA A 136 -40.57 -18.90 -10.18
N ARG A 137 -39.72 -19.68 -9.52
CA ARG A 137 -40.08 -21.02 -9.07
C ARG A 137 -40.99 -20.83 -7.87
N PRO A 138 -42.11 -21.56 -7.79
CA PRO A 138 -42.90 -21.55 -6.58
C PRO A 138 -42.03 -21.86 -5.36
N ALA A 139 -42.28 -21.22 -4.21
CA ALA A 139 -41.47 -21.43 -3.02
C ALA A 139 -41.35 -22.91 -2.61
N TRP A 140 -42.37 -23.73 -2.91
CA TRP A 140 -42.33 -25.18 -2.68
C TRP A 140 -41.26 -25.91 -3.50
N ALA A 141 -40.88 -25.39 -4.67
CA ALA A 141 -39.91 -26.03 -5.56
C ALA A 141 -38.49 -26.04 -4.96
N ALA A 142 -38.18 -25.13 -4.03
CA ALA A 142 -36.92 -25.15 -3.29
C ALA A 142 -36.75 -26.40 -2.41
N ARG A 143 -37.85 -27.13 -2.10
CA ARG A 143 -37.81 -28.38 -1.34
C ARG A 143 -37.34 -29.57 -2.16
N PHE A 144 -37.32 -29.46 -3.49
CA PHE A 144 -37.02 -30.56 -4.39
C PHE A 144 -35.85 -30.21 -5.29
N ASP A 145 -34.90 -31.14 -5.41
CA ASP A 145 -33.72 -30.91 -6.22
C ASP A 145 -33.37 -32.17 -7.01
N THR A 146 -32.88 -31.98 -8.24
CA THR A 146 -32.44 -33.10 -9.08
C THR A 146 -31.04 -33.54 -8.67
N LYS A 147 -30.66 -34.77 -9.05
CA LYS A 147 -29.30 -35.26 -8.79
C LYS A 147 -28.25 -34.39 -9.49
N ASP A 148 -28.53 -33.92 -10.70
CA ASP A 148 -27.61 -33.10 -11.48
C ASP A 148 -27.47 -31.68 -10.93
N SER A 149 -28.58 -31.08 -10.47
CA SER A 149 -28.55 -29.75 -9.84
C SER A 149 -27.85 -29.76 -8.48
N ARG A 150 -28.02 -30.83 -7.68
CA ARG A 150 -27.19 -31.03 -6.48
C ARG A 150 -25.71 -31.13 -6.81
N ARG A 151 -25.33 -31.99 -7.78
CA ARG A 151 -23.93 -32.13 -8.23
C ARG A 151 -23.34 -30.81 -8.71
N ALA A 152 -24.08 -30.04 -9.49
CA ALA A 152 -23.65 -28.74 -9.97
C ALA A 152 -23.46 -27.74 -8.81
N ARG A 153 -24.40 -27.67 -7.86
CA ARG A 153 -24.29 -26.80 -6.68
C ARG A 153 -23.09 -27.18 -5.80
N ASP A 154 -22.91 -28.48 -5.54
CA ASP A 154 -21.78 -28.97 -4.75
C ASP A 154 -20.44 -28.67 -5.45
N ALA A 155 -20.39 -28.76 -6.79
CA ALA A 155 -19.23 -28.36 -7.57
C ALA A 155 -18.95 -26.85 -7.43
N VAL A 156 -19.97 -25.99 -7.54
CA VAL A 156 -19.82 -24.54 -7.33
C VAL A 156 -19.31 -24.24 -5.92
N ILE A 157 -19.94 -24.77 -4.87
CA ILE A 157 -19.51 -24.59 -3.48
C ILE A 157 -18.06 -25.06 -3.28
N LYS A 158 -17.68 -26.19 -3.89
CA LYS A 158 -16.32 -26.70 -3.83
C LYS A 158 -15.32 -25.73 -4.47
N GLN A 159 -15.63 -25.19 -5.65
CA GLN A 159 -14.76 -24.23 -6.33
C GLN A 159 -14.70 -22.89 -5.61
N GLU A 160 -15.82 -22.38 -5.08
CA GLU A 160 -15.84 -21.17 -4.26
C GLU A 160 -14.94 -21.31 -3.02
N LYS A 161 -15.00 -22.46 -2.32
CA LYS A 161 -14.09 -22.76 -1.22
C LYS A 161 -12.62 -22.77 -1.67
N ALA A 162 -12.33 -23.34 -2.83
CA ALA A 162 -10.97 -23.36 -3.39
C ALA A 162 -10.47 -21.95 -3.73
N ILE A 163 -11.32 -21.09 -4.31
CA ILE A 163 -11.02 -19.69 -4.61
C ILE A 163 -10.70 -18.93 -3.32
N THR A 164 -11.54 -19.07 -2.29
CA THR A 164 -11.31 -18.40 -0.99
C THR A 164 -10.00 -18.86 -0.36
N ALA A 165 -9.71 -20.17 -0.37
CA ALA A 165 -8.45 -20.70 0.14
C ALA A 165 -7.23 -20.18 -0.64
N ALA A 166 -7.33 -20.12 -1.97
CA ALA A 166 -6.27 -19.59 -2.82
C ALA A 166 -6.01 -18.10 -2.58
N ARG A 167 -7.07 -17.29 -2.40
CA ARG A 167 -6.96 -15.86 -2.06
C ARG A 167 -6.27 -15.65 -0.71
N ASN A 168 -6.67 -16.39 0.31
CA ASN A 168 -6.02 -16.31 1.63
C ASN A 168 -4.54 -16.69 1.56
N LYS A 169 -4.21 -17.73 0.77
CA LYS A 169 -2.82 -18.12 0.54
C LYS A 169 -2.04 -17.03 -0.19
N LEU A 170 -2.64 -16.39 -1.21
CA LEU A 170 -2.02 -15.29 -1.93
C LEU A 170 -1.71 -14.11 -1.00
N THR A 171 -2.68 -13.68 -0.20
CA THR A 171 -2.46 -12.58 0.78
C THR A 171 -1.33 -12.91 1.74
N LYS A 172 -1.27 -14.16 2.24
CA LYS A 172 -0.16 -14.59 3.11
C LYS A 172 1.19 -14.52 2.40
N LEU A 173 1.27 -15.02 1.17
CA LEU A 173 2.51 -15.00 0.37
C LEU A 173 2.94 -13.57 0.03
N GLN A 174 2.00 -12.67 -0.25
CA GLN A 174 2.30 -11.25 -0.49
C GLN A 174 2.86 -10.59 0.76
N GLN A 175 2.29 -10.87 1.94
CA GLN A 175 2.82 -10.36 3.20
C GLN A 175 4.21 -10.94 3.52
N GLU A 176 4.42 -12.23 3.26
CA GLU A 176 5.74 -12.87 3.39
C GLU A 176 6.75 -12.24 2.42
N GLN A 177 6.34 -11.92 1.19
CA GLN A 177 7.17 -11.23 0.20
C GLN A 177 7.55 -9.82 0.65
N GLU A 178 6.59 -9.01 1.12
CA GLU A 178 6.86 -7.65 1.62
C GLU A 178 7.90 -7.65 2.75
N VAL A 179 7.82 -8.63 3.67
CA VAL A 179 8.80 -8.79 4.76
C VAL A 179 10.19 -9.15 4.24
N VAL A 180 10.30 -9.93 3.17
CA VAL A 180 11.59 -10.30 2.55
C VAL A 180 12.16 -9.13 1.74
N GLU A 181 11.33 -8.39 1.02
CA GLU A 181 11.74 -7.23 0.24
C GLU A 181 12.15 -6.04 1.13
N ALA A 182 11.51 -5.87 2.30
CA ALA A 182 11.89 -4.85 3.27
C ALA A 182 13.37 -4.96 3.68
N ARG A 183 13.91 -6.18 3.75
CA ARG A 183 15.33 -6.44 4.08
C ARG A 183 16.30 -5.74 3.14
N GLN A 184 15.90 -5.52 1.89
CA GLN A 184 16.69 -4.85 0.88
C GLN A 184 16.91 -3.36 1.22
N GLN A 185 16.10 -2.78 2.11
CA GLN A 185 16.31 -1.41 2.60
C GLN A 185 17.66 -1.23 3.29
N LEU A 186 18.32 -2.30 3.74
CA LEU A 186 19.70 -2.25 4.21
C LEU A 186 20.67 -1.70 3.16
N TYR A 187 20.46 -1.97 1.87
CA TYR A 187 21.32 -1.48 0.78
C TYR A 187 20.61 -0.57 -0.24
N LEU A 188 19.29 -0.35 -0.09
CA LEU A 188 18.50 0.57 -0.91
C LEU A 188 17.98 1.80 -0.15
N GLY A 189 17.74 1.66 1.16
CA GLY A 189 16.94 2.58 1.95
C GLY A 189 17.68 3.80 2.50
N THR A 190 16.90 4.69 3.11
CA THR A 190 17.35 5.88 3.84
C THR A 190 16.34 6.28 4.90
N GLY A 191 16.77 7.01 5.93
CA GLY A 191 15.89 7.46 7.01
C GLY A 191 15.23 6.28 7.71
N ARG A 192 13.94 6.43 8.03
CA ARG A 192 13.23 5.49 8.90
C ARG A 192 13.17 4.05 8.39
N SER A 193 13.04 3.83 7.08
CA SER A 193 12.99 2.45 6.54
C SER A 193 14.32 1.70 6.75
N LEU A 194 15.45 2.40 6.55
CA LEU A 194 16.77 1.85 6.81
C LEU A 194 17.00 1.62 8.31
N GLU A 195 16.61 2.58 9.15
CA GLU A 195 16.72 2.46 10.62
C GLU A 195 15.97 1.25 11.17
N LEU A 196 14.74 0.99 10.69
CA LEU A 196 13.94 -0.15 11.13
C LEU A 196 14.59 -1.49 10.74
N GLU A 197 15.14 -1.60 9.54
CA GLU A 197 15.85 -2.82 9.16
C GLU A 197 17.17 -3.01 9.91
N VAL A 198 17.92 -1.92 10.15
CA VAL A 198 19.11 -1.96 11.01
C VAL A 198 18.73 -2.48 12.39
N ARG A 199 17.66 -1.94 12.99
CA ARG A 199 17.13 -2.42 14.26
C ARG A 199 16.82 -3.92 14.20
N SER A 200 16.12 -4.38 13.16
CA SER A 200 15.79 -5.79 12.99
C SER A 200 17.03 -6.68 12.97
N VAL A 201 18.13 -6.24 12.33
CA VAL A 201 19.40 -6.98 12.35
C VAL A 201 20.04 -6.98 13.73
N LEU A 202 20.04 -5.84 14.43
CA LEU A 202 20.59 -5.77 15.79
C LEU A 202 19.81 -6.67 16.77
N GLU A 203 18.48 -6.74 16.63
CA GLU A 203 17.61 -7.66 17.38
C GLU A 203 17.86 -9.12 16.99
N LEU A 204 18.04 -9.42 15.69
CA LEU A 204 18.41 -10.74 15.18
C LEU A 204 19.75 -11.22 15.75
N LEU A 205 20.70 -10.30 15.92
CA LEU A 205 21.97 -10.57 16.59
C LEU A 205 21.80 -10.84 18.09
N GLY A 206 20.62 -10.67 18.67
CA GLY A 206 20.34 -10.86 20.10
C GLY A 206 20.51 -9.58 20.93
N GLY A 207 20.47 -8.42 20.30
CA GLY A 207 20.50 -7.12 20.97
C GLY A 207 19.11 -6.69 21.45
N SER A 208 19.07 -6.06 22.62
CA SER A 208 17.89 -5.30 23.04
C SER A 208 18.04 -3.85 22.56
N VAL A 209 17.24 -3.46 21.58
CA VAL A 209 17.29 -2.11 20.97
C VAL A 209 16.22 -1.23 21.60
N THR A 210 16.61 -0.09 22.15
CA THR A 210 15.68 0.92 22.67
C THR A 210 15.54 2.06 21.67
N GLU A 211 14.29 2.49 21.47
CA GLU A 211 13.96 3.58 20.55
C GLU A 211 14.44 4.93 21.10
N PRO A 212 14.87 5.87 20.23
CA PRO A 212 15.27 7.19 20.68
C PRO A 212 14.10 7.93 21.35
N GLU A 213 14.36 8.62 22.46
CA GLU A 213 13.38 9.56 23.03
C GLU A 213 13.10 10.72 22.05
N PRO A 214 11.94 11.40 22.12
CA PRO A 214 11.64 12.54 21.26
C PRO A 214 12.75 13.61 21.31
N GLY A 215 13.49 13.79 20.20
CA GLY A 215 14.63 14.72 20.09
C GLY A 215 16.02 14.05 20.12
N ARG A 216 16.08 12.73 20.33
CA ARG A 216 17.23 11.87 20.03
C ARG A 216 17.00 11.17 18.69
N ASP A 217 18.05 11.01 17.89
CA ASP A 217 18.02 10.28 16.61
C ASP A 217 18.79 8.96 16.69
N ASP A 218 19.36 8.62 17.86
CA ASP A 218 20.30 7.53 18.05
C ASP A 218 19.68 6.28 18.68
N TRP A 219 20.00 5.12 18.11
CA TRP A 219 19.59 3.84 18.68
C TRP A 219 20.60 3.38 19.71
N GLN A 220 20.13 2.98 20.89
CA GLN A 220 20.97 2.27 21.86
C GLN A 220 20.66 0.79 21.77
N VAL A 221 21.72 -0.02 21.74
CA VAL A 221 21.61 -1.48 21.73
C VAL A 221 22.44 -2.07 22.85
N SER A 222 21.83 -2.99 23.58
CA SER A 222 22.50 -3.79 24.61
C SER A 222 22.64 -5.23 24.13
N PHE A 223 23.88 -5.66 23.95
CA PHE A 223 24.24 -7.06 23.70
C PHE A 223 24.73 -7.73 24.98
N PRO A 224 24.73 -9.08 25.06
CA PRO A 224 25.37 -9.79 26.16
C PRO A 224 26.86 -9.41 26.36
N GLU A 225 27.55 -9.05 25.29
CA GLU A 225 28.98 -8.71 25.29
C GLU A 225 29.28 -7.23 25.55
N GLY A 226 28.28 -6.34 25.49
CA GLY A 226 28.48 -4.90 25.69
C GLY A 226 27.36 -4.03 25.12
N THR A 227 27.43 -2.73 25.41
CA THR A 227 26.47 -1.73 24.90
C THR A 227 27.07 -0.95 23.74
N ALA A 228 26.20 -0.53 22.82
CA ALA A 228 26.56 0.32 21.71
C ALA A 228 25.51 1.41 21.44
N VAL A 229 25.98 2.51 20.88
CA VAL A 229 25.17 3.55 20.26
C VAL A 229 25.35 3.45 18.76
N VAL A 230 24.25 3.51 18.02
CA VAL A 230 24.22 3.27 16.59
C VAL A 230 23.70 4.49 15.86
N GLU A 231 24.51 5.00 14.93
CA GLU A 231 24.12 6.07 14.01
C GLU A 231 23.90 5.48 12.62
N VAL A 232 22.75 5.76 12.03
CA VAL A 232 22.34 5.19 10.73
C VAL A 232 22.21 6.29 9.68
N LYS A 233 22.85 6.12 8.53
CA LYS A 233 22.76 7.06 7.41
C LYS A 233 22.58 6.36 6.07
N GLY A 234 21.54 6.74 5.34
CA GLY A 234 21.48 6.50 3.91
C GLY A 234 22.04 7.71 3.17
N VAL A 235 22.99 7.51 2.25
CA VAL A 235 23.56 8.58 1.42
C VAL A 235 23.73 8.14 -0.04
N SER A 236 23.69 9.09 -0.98
CA SER A 236 23.91 8.82 -2.40
C SER A 236 25.40 8.73 -2.80
N LYS A 237 26.32 8.98 -1.86
CA LYS A 237 27.78 8.98 -2.06
C LYS A 237 28.46 8.21 -0.92
N SER A 238 29.74 8.47 -0.68
CA SER A 238 30.48 7.99 0.48
C SER A 238 29.96 8.58 1.80
N ALA A 239 30.31 7.93 2.91
CA ALA A 239 30.25 8.51 4.23
C ALA A 239 31.17 9.73 4.35
N ALA A 240 30.95 10.53 5.39
CA ALA A 240 31.72 11.73 5.69
C ALA A 240 31.99 11.81 7.20
N GLU A 241 33.09 12.49 7.57
CA GLU A 241 33.50 12.66 8.97
C GLU A 241 32.40 13.27 9.84
N LYS A 242 31.56 14.16 9.29
CA LYS A 242 30.40 14.72 10.00
C LYS A 242 29.42 13.67 10.54
N HIS A 243 29.31 12.50 9.88
CA HIS A 243 28.46 11.41 10.35
C HIS A 243 29.09 10.73 11.58
N ALA A 244 30.41 10.54 11.58
CA ALA A 244 31.14 10.01 12.75
C ALA A 244 31.15 11.02 13.91
N ALA A 245 31.25 12.32 13.62
CA ALA A 245 31.15 13.36 14.63
C ALA A 245 29.76 13.43 15.27
N GLN A 246 28.70 13.16 14.49
CA GLN A 246 27.34 13.01 15.03
C GLN A 246 27.24 11.82 15.96
N LEU A 247 27.73 10.64 15.54
CA LEU A 247 27.79 9.44 16.39
C LEU A 247 28.53 9.69 17.71
N GLU A 248 29.67 10.38 17.66
CA GLU A 248 30.49 10.64 18.84
C GLU A 248 29.80 11.51 19.90
N LYS A 249 28.95 12.43 19.47
CA LYS A 249 28.11 13.22 20.38
C LYS A 249 27.20 12.29 21.19
N TRP A 250 26.65 11.26 20.56
CA TRP A 250 25.76 10.30 21.21
C TRP A 250 26.50 9.35 22.14
N VAL A 251 27.66 8.85 21.72
CA VAL A 251 28.55 8.04 22.58
C VAL A 251 28.93 8.82 23.84
N SER A 252 29.26 10.10 23.70
CA SER A 252 29.62 10.96 24.83
C SER A 252 28.45 11.17 25.78
N GLY A 253 27.26 11.47 25.26
CA GLY A 253 26.04 11.63 26.08
C GLY A 253 25.66 10.35 26.85
N ALA A 254 25.73 9.20 26.18
CA ALA A 254 25.46 7.91 26.83
C ALA A 254 26.51 7.55 27.90
N PHE A 255 27.76 7.95 27.71
CA PHE A 255 28.81 7.80 28.72
C PHE A 255 28.57 8.71 29.93
N GLU A 256 28.17 9.96 29.72
CA GLU A 256 27.83 10.90 30.79
C GLU A 256 26.65 10.41 31.64
N GLU A 257 25.64 9.78 31.01
CA GLU A 257 24.45 9.26 31.69
C GLU A 257 24.73 7.97 32.48
N SER A 258 25.47 7.02 31.89
CA SER A 258 25.63 5.67 32.45
C SER A 258 26.95 5.45 33.19
N GLY A 259 27.95 6.30 32.98
CA GLY A 259 29.33 6.09 33.45
C GLY A 259 30.08 4.96 32.75
N VAL A 260 29.48 4.29 31.76
CA VAL A 260 30.08 3.21 30.97
C VAL A 260 30.14 3.64 29.52
N LYS A 261 31.34 3.71 28.93
CA LYS A 261 31.51 4.19 27.54
C LYS A 261 30.95 3.13 26.58
N PRO A 262 29.84 3.39 25.86
CA PRO A 262 29.34 2.44 24.88
C PRO A 262 30.21 2.45 23.62
N LYS A 263 30.14 1.36 22.84
CA LYS A 263 30.74 1.34 21.50
C LYS A 263 29.97 2.26 20.55
N GLY A 264 30.67 3.06 19.75
CA GLY A 264 30.05 3.75 18.62
C GLY A 264 30.03 2.86 17.38
N ILE A 265 28.86 2.66 16.76
CA ILE A 265 28.71 1.94 15.49
C ILE A 265 28.08 2.88 14.46
N LEU A 266 28.79 3.16 13.37
CA LEU A 266 28.30 3.95 12.25
C LEU A 266 27.90 3.02 11.11
N ILE A 267 26.61 3.02 10.78
CA ILE A 267 26.02 2.20 9.73
C ILE A 267 25.63 3.10 8.56
N VAL A 268 26.25 2.88 7.40
CA VAL A 268 26.03 3.74 6.23
C VAL A 268 25.63 2.93 4.99
N ASN A 269 24.45 3.22 4.44
CA ASN A 269 24.09 2.77 3.11
C ASN A 269 24.58 3.80 2.08
N THR A 270 25.78 3.54 1.56
CA THR A 270 26.50 4.36 0.57
C THR A 270 26.10 4.00 -0.85
N TRP A 271 26.25 4.96 -1.76
CA TRP A 271 26.02 4.78 -3.21
C TRP A 271 24.66 4.16 -3.55
N ARG A 272 23.64 4.37 -2.71
CA ARG A 272 22.36 3.64 -2.77
C ARG A 272 21.59 3.81 -4.09
N GLU A 273 21.90 4.88 -4.82
CA GLU A 273 21.27 5.22 -6.11
C GLU A 273 21.92 4.50 -7.30
N LEU A 274 23.01 3.76 -7.07
CA LEU A 274 23.71 2.97 -8.08
C LEU A 274 23.38 1.47 -7.92
N PRO A 275 23.30 0.71 -9.04
CA PRO A 275 23.33 -0.74 -9.04
C PRO A 275 24.52 -1.28 -8.23
N LEU A 276 24.35 -2.42 -7.55
CA LEU A 276 25.34 -2.97 -6.62
C LEU A 276 26.71 -3.21 -7.28
N ASP A 277 26.72 -3.65 -8.54
CA ASP A 277 27.90 -3.88 -9.35
C ASP A 277 28.59 -2.60 -9.86
N GLU A 278 27.91 -1.46 -9.82
CA GLU A 278 28.44 -0.14 -10.18
C GLU A 278 28.97 0.65 -8.97
N ARG A 279 28.74 0.17 -7.73
CA ARG A 279 29.21 0.81 -6.47
C ARG A 279 30.71 0.62 -6.28
N THR A 280 31.50 1.40 -7.03
CA THR A 280 32.97 1.32 -7.06
C THR A 280 33.68 2.36 -6.18
N GLY A 281 32.95 3.36 -5.70
CA GLY A 281 33.52 4.41 -4.85
C GLY A 281 33.76 3.93 -3.41
N ALA A 282 34.71 4.54 -2.71
CA ALA A 282 34.99 4.21 -1.32
C ALA A 282 33.79 4.54 -0.41
N ASP A 283 33.34 3.57 0.39
CA ASP A 283 32.23 3.78 1.32
C ASP A 283 32.62 4.70 2.48
N PHE A 284 33.79 4.45 3.07
CA PHE A 284 34.41 5.29 4.08
C PHE A 284 35.75 5.82 3.55
N PRO A 285 35.82 7.11 3.15
CA PRO A 285 37.04 7.72 2.62
C PRO A 285 38.17 7.74 3.63
N ASP A 286 39.42 7.63 3.17
CA ASP A 286 40.59 7.53 4.06
C ASP A 286 40.73 8.72 5.02
N GLN A 287 40.26 9.90 4.61
CA GLN A 287 40.30 11.12 5.44
C GLN A 287 39.53 10.97 6.77
N MET A 288 38.43 10.21 6.82
CA MET A 288 37.63 10.07 8.05
C MET A 288 38.12 8.93 8.95
N LEU A 289 38.96 8.03 8.46
CA LEU A 289 39.38 6.83 9.21
C LEU A 289 40.19 7.17 10.47
N PRO A 290 41.18 8.10 10.45
CA PRO A 290 41.90 8.47 11.67
C PRO A 290 40.98 8.99 12.77
N TYR A 291 39.95 9.76 12.41
CA TYR A 291 38.95 10.24 13.36
C TYR A 291 38.16 9.07 13.98
N CYS A 292 37.62 8.18 13.15
CA CYS A 292 36.81 7.05 13.59
C CYS A 292 37.62 6.06 14.45
N ILE A 293 38.84 5.73 14.02
CA ILE A 293 39.74 4.83 14.75
C ILE A 293 40.13 5.43 16.11
N GLY A 294 40.46 6.73 16.15
CA GLY A 294 40.81 7.42 17.39
C GLY A 294 39.66 7.50 18.41
N ARG A 295 38.41 7.38 17.96
CA ARG A 295 37.21 7.30 18.82
C ARG A 295 36.70 5.88 19.02
N GLU A 296 37.41 4.88 18.49
CA GLU A 296 37.03 3.46 18.54
C GLU A 296 35.66 3.17 17.90
N HIS A 297 35.27 3.92 16.87
CA HIS A 297 34.03 3.64 16.13
C HIS A 297 34.18 2.43 15.22
N CYS A 298 33.16 1.56 15.19
CA CYS A 298 33.01 0.52 14.16
C CYS A 298 32.26 1.11 12.97
N LEU A 299 32.77 0.90 11.76
CA LEU A 299 32.20 1.37 10.51
C LEU A 299 31.72 0.17 9.70
N VAL A 300 30.42 0.15 9.36
CA VAL A 300 29.80 -0.94 8.60
C VAL A 300 28.87 -0.39 7.54
N THR A 301 28.92 -0.94 6.33
CA THR A 301 27.95 -0.57 5.31
C THR A 301 26.64 -1.30 5.51
N GLY A 302 25.55 -0.73 5.03
CA GLY A 302 24.26 -1.43 5.03
C GLY A 302 24.29 -2.74 4.23
N LEU A 303 25.11 -2.82 3.17
CA LEU A 303 25.32 -4.04 2.39
C LEU A 303 26.09 -5.12 3.17
N GLN A 304 27.15 -4.73 3.88
CA GLN A 304 27.85 -5.63 4.81
C GLN A 304 26.90 -6.15 5.89
N LEU A 305 26.02 -5.29 6.42
CA LEU A 305 25.01 -5.69 7.41
C LEU A 305 23.98 -6.68 6.84
N PHE A 306 23.63 -6.57 5.55
CA PHE A 306 22.79 -7.54 4.84
C PHE A 306 23.48 -8.91 4.70
N VAL A 307 24.80 -8.93 4.45
CA VAL A 307 25.60 -10.17 4.44
C VAL A 307 25.60 -10.80 5.83
N ILE A 308 25.88 -10.02 6.89
CA ILE A 308 25.83 -10.48 8.29
C ILE A 308 24.46 -11.09 8.62
N ARG A 309 23.38 -10.41 8.26
CA ARG A 309 22.00 -10.91 8.44
C ARG A 309 21.84 -12.28 7.79
N SER A 310 22.23 -12.40 6.52
CA SER A 310 22.09 -13.62 5.74
C SER A 310 22.86 -14.79 6.34
N GLU A 311 24.06 -14.53 6.87
CA GLU A 311 24.83 -15.55 7.59
C GLU A 311 24.16 -16.04 8.87
N VAL A 312 23.62 -15.12 9.67
CA VAL A 312 22.98 -15.44 10.96
C VAL A 312 21.62 -16.12 10.76
N GLU A 313 20.86 -15.72 9.75
CA GLU A 313 19.62 -16.42 9.37
C GLU A 313 19.92 -17.87 8.92
N ARG A 314 21.09 -18.11 8.31
CA ARG A 314 21.55 -19.47 7.92
C ARG A 314 22.12 -20.27 9.09
N ASP A 315 22.90 -19.64 9.96
CA ASP A 315 23.48 -20.25 11.16
C ASP A 315 23.42 -19.26 12.35
N PRO A 316 22.41 -19.41 13.24
CA PRO A 316 22.25 -18.53 14.39
C PRO A 316 23.46 -18.49 15.35
N ASN A 317 24.35 -19.49 15.32
CA ASN A 317 25.56 -19.49 16.16
C ASN A 317 26.55 -18.39 15.76
N GLN A 318 26.46 -17.88 14.54
CA GLN A 318 27.29 -16.78 14.05
C GLN A 318 26.95 -15.44 14.73
N ALA A 319 25.79 -15.31 15.37
CA ALA A 319 25.37 -14.06 16.02
C ALA A 319 26.40 -13.59 17.07
N ALA A 320 26.92 -14.51 17.89
CA ALA A 320 27.91 -14.17 18.91
C ALA A 320 29.26 -13.71 18.31
N HIS A 321 29.64 -14.26 17.17
CA HIS A 321 30.82 -13.80 16.42
C HIS A 321 30.60 -12.35 15.97
N TRP A 322 29.51 -12.07 15.26
CA TRP A 322 29.24 -10.74 14.71
C TRP A 322 29.03 -9.67 15.77
N ARG A 323 28.38 -9.98 16.90
CA ARG A 323 28.29 -9.06 18.04
C ARG A 323 29.67 -8.64 18.55
N LYS A 324 30.57 -9.62 18.75
CA LYS A 324 31.95 -9.33 19.19
C LYS A 324 32.70 -8.53 18.14
N THR A 325 32.58 -8.89 16.87
CA THR A 325 33.23 -8.16 15.77
C THR A 325 32.77 -6.70 15.75
N LEU A 326 31.47 -6.42 15.83
CA LEU A 326 30.93 -5.04 15.88
C LEU A 326 31.44 -4.25 17.10
N LEU A 327 31.51 -4.91 18.27
CA LEU A 327 31.94 -4.26 19.51
C LEU A 327 33.46 -4.04 19.59
N GLN A 328 34.26 -4.88 18.94
CA GLN A 328 35.72 -4.85 19.04
C GLN A 328 36.41 -4.14 17.88
N THR A 329 35.77 -4.03 16.71
CA THR A 329 36.34 -3.38 15.53
C THR A 329 36.44 -1.87 15.72
N SER A 330 37.60 -1.29 15.43
CA SER A 330 37.82 0.16 15.37
C SER A 330 38.26 0.53 13.96
N GLY A 331 37.41 1.24 13.22
CA GLY A 331 37.52 1.42 11.78
C GLY A 331 36.53 0.54 11.01
N LYS A 332 36.90 0.16 9.78
CA LYS A 332 36.07 -0.65 8.89
C LYS A 332 35.94 -2.08 9.42
N ILE A 333 34.75 -2.64 9.36
CA ILE A 333 34.53 -4.07 9.54
C ILE A 333 34.94 -4.83 8.28
N ASP A 334 35.51 -6.02 8.47
CA ASP A 334 35.97 -6.90 7.40
C ASP A 334 35.23 -8.25 7.47
N GLY A 335 35.36 -9.07 6.42
CA GLY A 335 34.89 -10.46 6.41
C GLY A 335 33.41 -10.63 6.06
N CYS A 336 32.75 -9.55 5.63
CA CYS A 336 31.35 -9.53 5.18
C CYS A 336 31.17 -8.74 3.87
N ASP A 337 32.23 -8.66 3.06
CA ASP A 337 32.27 -7.83 1.84
C ASP A 337 31.70 -8.55 0.60
N ASP A 338 31.65 -9.88 0.63
CA ASP A 338 31.19 -10.68 -0.51
C ASP A 338 29.66 -10.76 -0.58
N TRP A 339 29.05 -9.66 -1.01
CA TRP A 339 27.60 -9.58 -1.20
C TRP A 339 27.08 -10.49 -2.31
N ARG A 340 27.92 -10.89 -3.26
CA ARG A 340 27.53 -11.80 -4.35
C ARG A 340 27.22 -13.21 -3.85
N ALA A 341 27.70 -13.56 -2.66
CA ALA A 341 27.34 -14.81 -2.00
C ALA A 341 25.88 -14.85 -1.51
N VAL A 342 25.20 -13.70 -1.42
CA VAL A 342 23.86 -13.58 -0.82
C VAL A 342 22.85 -12.79 -1.65
N VAL A 343 23.28 -12.17 -2.76
CA VAL A 343 22.39 -11.47 -3.70
C VAL A 343 22.56 -12.08 -5.09
N GLU A 344 21.45 -12.50 -5.68
CA GLU A 344 21.38 -13.05 -7.03
C GLU A 344 20.91 -11.98 -8.03
N GLN A 345 21.46 -12.01 -9.24
CA GLN A 345 20.96 -11.18 -10.33
C GLN A 345 19.67 -11.78 -10.86
N ALA A 346 18.56 -11.03 -10.78
CA ALA A 346 17.30 -11.48 -11.36
C ALA A 346 17.45 -11.62 -12.88
N GLU A 347 17.01 -12.75 -13.44
CA GLU A 347 16.87 -12.89 -14.89
C GLU A 347 15.83 -11.88 -15.39
N ALA A 348 16.16 -11.16 -16.47
CA ALA A 348 15.21 -10.28 -17.13
C ALA A 348 14.00 -11.13 -17.55
N THR A 349 12.86 -10.90 -16.91
CA THR A 349 11.64 -11.58 -17.30
C THR A 349 11.14 -10.85 -18.54
N ASP A 350 11.38 -11.43 -19.72
CA ASP A 350 10.76 -10.97 -20.97
C ASP A 350 9.24 -11.06 -20.78
N ASN A 351 8.61 -9.91 -20.58
CA ASN A 351 7.15 -9.74 -20.55
C ASN A 351 6.70 -8.82 -21.67
#